data_AF-A0A2D9HB27-F1
#
_entry.id   AF-A0A2D9HB27-F1
#
_cell.length_a   1.000
_cell.length_b   1.000
_cell.length_c   1.000
_cell.angle_alpha   90.00
_cell.angle_beta   90.00
_cell.angle_gamma   90.00
#
_symmetry.space_group_name_H-M   'P 1'
#
loop_
_entity.id
_entity.type
_entity.pdbx_description
1 polymer ?
#
loop_
_entity_poly.entity_id
_entity_poly.type
_entity_poly.pdbx_seq_one_letter_code
_entity_poly.pdbx_strand_id
1 'polypeptide(L)' 'MLGEAMIALGKEMGNRVILALVFADNSRSNGLFARLGFSLSGHFPGAVLFPGDNEQPRDVGIWHLRL' A
#
# COMPACT_ATOMS: atom_id res chain seq x y z
N MET A 1 -0.81 8.85 -15.26
CA MET A 1 -1.92 8.55 -14.30
C MET A 1 -1.62 9.18 -12.93
N LEU A 2 -2.61 9.36 -12.03
CA LEU A 2 -2.42 9.99 -10.71
C LEU A 2 -1.31 9.32 -9.87
N GLY A 3 -1.19 8.00 -9.90
CA GLY A 3 -0.16 7.26 -9.16
C GLY A 3 1.28 7.59 -9.60
N GLU A 4 1.51 7.71 -10.90
CA GLU A 4 2.83 8.10 -11.45
C GLU A 4 3.18 9.55 -11.09
N ALA A 5 2.18 10.44 -11.07
CA ALA A 5 2.37 11.83 -10.65
C ALA A 5 2.79 11.93 -9.18
N MET A 6 2.23 11.11 -8.30
CA MET A 6 2.64 11.06 -6.89
C MET A 6 4.07 10.51 -6.71
N ILE A 7 4.48 9.54 -7.53
CA ILE A 7 5.86 9.03 -7.53
C ILE A 7 6.84 10.11 -7.99
N ALA A 8 6.51 10.84 -9.06
CA ALA A 8 7.32 11.95 -9.56
C ALA A 8 7.47 13.05 -8.51
N LEU A 9 6.37 13.47 -7.88
CA LEU A 9 6.39 14.43 -6.78
C LEU A 9 7.27 13.95 -5.61
N GLY A 10 7.17 12.66 -5.25
CA GLY A 10 8.01 12.08 -4.20
C GLY A 10 9.51 12.22 -4.50
N LYS A 11 9.92 12.04 -5.76
CA LYS A 11 11.31 12.24 -6.20
C LYS A 11 11.73 13.70 -6.12
N GLU A 12 10.88 14.61 -6.58
CA GLU A 12 11.12 16.06 -6.53
C GLU A 12 11.27 16.56 -5.08
N MET A 13 10.51 16.00 -4.15
CA MET A 13 10.63 16.30 -2.71
C MET A 13 11.86 15.67 -2.05
N GLY A 14 12.64 14.86 -2.76
CA GLY A 14 13.81 14.17 -2.20
C GLY A 14 13.46 13.03 -1.24
N ASN A 15 12.25 12.46 -1.34
CA ASN A 15 11.87 11.30 -0.54
C ASN A 15 12.69 10.08 -0.96
N ARG A 16 13.10 9.24 0.00
CA ARG A 16 13.87 8.01 -0.26
C ARG A 16 12.98 6.80 -0.52
N VAL A 17 11.76 6.83 0.01
CA VAL A 17 10.81 5.71 -0.04
C VAL A 17 9.39 6.24 -0.02
N ILE A 18 8.50 5.56 -0.73
CA ILE A 18 7.04 5.68 -0.55
C ILE A 18 6.56 4.38 0.06
N LEU A 19 5.73 4.48 1.10
CA LEU A 19 5.02 3.35 1.68
C LEU A 19 3.55 3.42 1.32
N ALA A 20 2.96 2.27 1.02
CA ALA A 20 1.53 2.10 0.84
C ALA A 20 1.03 0.94 1.70
N LEU A 21 -0.05 1.16 2.42
CA LEU A 21 -0.74 0.15 3.22
C LEU A 21 -1.99 -0.27 2.47
N VAL A 22 -2.09 -1.55 2.17
CA VAL A 22 -3.18 -2.10 1.35
C VAL A 22 -3.72 -3.34 2.02
N PHE A 23 -5.04 -3.47 2.11
CA PHE A 23 -5.62 -4.72 2.61
C PHE A 23 -5.15 -5.91 1.76
N ALA A 24 -4.79 -7.00 2.42
CA ALA A 24 -4.25 -8.19 1.76
C ALA A 24 -5.25 -8.80 0.75
N ASP A 25 -6.55 -8.69 1.04
CA ASP A 25 -7.65 -9.14 0.19
C ASP A 25 -8.02 -8.18 -0.95
N ASN A 26 -7.43 -6.98 -1.02
CA ASN A 26 -7.71 -6.00 -2.08
C ASN A 26 -6.85 -6.26 -3.33
N SER A 27 -7.17 -7.32 -4.07
CA SER A 27 -6.43 -7.77 -5.26
C SER A 27 -6.23 -6.67 -6.31
N ARG A 28 -7.22 -5.78 -6.50
CA ARG A 28 -7.14 -4.66 -7.46
C ARG A 28 -6.05 -3.67 -7.08
N SER A 29 -6.03 -3.22 -5.82
CA SER A 29 -5.02 -2.28 -5.34
C SER A 29 -3.64 -2.94 -5.27
N ASN A 30 -3.55 -4.18 -4.80
CA ASN A 30 -2.30 -4.95 -4.79
C ASN A 30 -1.70 -5.05 -6.21
N GLY A 31 -2.51 -5.37 -7.22
CA GLY A 31 -2.07 -5.39 -8.62
C GLY A 31 -1.72 -4.02 -9.20
N LEU A 32 -2.30 -2.92 -8.69
CA LEU A 32 -1.89 -1.56 -9.06
C LEU A 32 -0.50 -1.24 -8.52
N PHE A 33 -0.24 -1.46 -7.23
CA PHE A 33 1.06 -1.16 -6.62
C PHE A 33 2.19 -2.00 -7.19
N ALA A 34 1.95 -3.29 -7.46
CA ALA A 34 2.90 -4.14 -8.17
C ALA A 34 3.27 -3.56 -9.56
N ARG A 35 2.29 -3.09 -10.34
CA ARG A 35 2.53 -2.46 -11.65
C ARG A 35 3.26 -1.12 -11.57
N LEU A 36 3.10 -0.39 -10.47
CA LEU A 36 3.83 0.85 -10.21
C LEU A 36 5.25 0.62 -9.68
N GLY A 37 5.70 -0.64 -9.56
CA GLY A 37 7.05 -1.00 -9.14
C GLY A 37 7.24 -1.11 -7.63
N PHE A 38 6.16 -1.09 -6.84
CA PHE A 38 6.26 -1.33 -5.40
C PHE A 38 6.54 -2.80 -5.12
N SER A 39 7.33 -3.06 -4.08
CA SER A 39 7.60 -4.39 -3.54
C SER A 39 6.84 -4.60 -2.24
N LEU A 40 6.27 -5.80 -2.06
CA LEU A 40 5.68 -6.19 -0.78
C LEU A 40 6.81 -6.44 0.24
N SER A 41 6.79 -5.71 1.33
CA SER A 41 7.85 -5.70 2.36
C SER A 41 7.51 -6.54 3.57
N GLY A 42 6.22 -6.69 3.83
CA GLY A 42 5.73 -7.28 5.06
C GLY A 42 4.22 -7.30 5.11
N HIS A 43 3.72 -7.93 6.16
CA HIS A 43 2.31 -8.23 6.33
C HIS A 43 1.95 -8.12 7.81
N PHE A 44 0.89 -7.37 8.11
CA PHE A 44 0.34 -7.23 9.45
C PHE A 44 -0.97 -8.02 9.53
N PRO A 45 -0.99 -9.17 10.24
CA PRO A 45 -2.21 -9.95 10.42
C PRO A 45 -3.18 -9.24 11.37
N GLY A 46 -4.47 -9.22 11.03
CA GLY A 46 -5.54 -8.64 11.84
C GLY A 46 -5.36 -7.16 12.19
N ALA A 47 -4.70 -6.39 11.32
CA ALA A 47 -4.22 -5.04 11.62
C ALA A 47 -5.32 -3.98 11.71
N VAL A 48 -6.45 -4.20 11.04
CA VAL A 48 -7.53 -3.22 10.95
C VAL A 48 -8.85 -3.87 11.29
N LEU A 49 -9.53 -3.32 12.29
CA LEU A 49 -10.91 -3.64 12.60
C LEU A 49 -11.76 -2.42 12.30
N PHE A 50 -12.75 -2.57 11.42
CA PHE A 50 -13.75 -1.53 11.23
C PHE A 50 -14.78 -1.58 12.36
N PRO A 51 -15.31 -0.43 12.79
CA PRO A 51 -16.38 -0.41 13.77
C PRO A 51 -17.66 -1.05 13.16
N GLY A 52 -18.09 -2.17 13.73
CA GLY A 52 -19.31 -2.89 13.33
C GLY A 52 -19.44 -4.20 14.10
N ASP A 53 -20.68 -4.65 14.35
CA ASP A 53 -20.96 -5.75 15.28
C ASP A 53 -20.42 -7.13 14.85
N ASN A 54 -20.02 -7.28 13.58
CA ASN A 54 -19.56 -8.55 13.01
C ASN A 54 -18.33 -8.41 12.10
N GLU A 55 -17.63 -7.28 12.17
CA GLU A 55 -16.43 -7.08 11.37
C GLU A 55 -15.29 -7.96 11.90
N GLN A 56 -14.65 -8.69 11.00
CA GLN A 56 -13.44 -9.45 11.33
C GLN A 56 -12.21 -8.56 11.12
N PRO A 57 -11.17 -8.66 11.97
CA PRO A 57 -9.91 -7.99 11.71
C PRO A 57 -9.36 -8.36 10.33
N ARG A 58 -8.87 -7.37 9.59
CA ARG A 58 -8.36 -7.51 8.23
C ARG A 58 -6.85 -7.32 8.20
N ASP A 59 -6.23 -8.16 7.39
CA ASP A 59 -4.81 -8.15 7.15
C ASP A 59 -4.39 -7.00 6.23
N VAL A 60 -3.19 -6.46 6.46
CA VAL A 60 -2.63 -5.35 5.68
C VAL A 60 -1.23 -5.70 5.18
N GLY A 61 -1.01 -5.57 3.88
CA GLY A 61 0.30 -5.62 3.24
C GLY A 61 0.98 -4.25 3.27
N ILE A 62 2.29 -4.25 3.54
CA ILE A 62 3.15 -3.06 3.49
C ILE A 62 3.90 -3.07 2.17
N TRP A 63 3.55 -2.16 1.28
CA TRP A 63 4.19 -1.99 -0.02
C TRP A 63 5.19 -0.84 0.06
N HIS A 64 6.41 -1.03 -0.46
CA HIS A 64 7.40 0.03 -0.56
C HIS A 64 7.84 0.26 -2.00
N LEU A 65 8.10 1.51 -2.35
CA LEU A 65 8.83 1.89 -3.55
C LEU A 65 10.03 2.73 -3.13
N ARG A 66 11.22 2.28 -3.48
CA ARG A 66 12.43 3.10 -3.37
C ARG A 66 12.45 4.10 -4.53
N LEU A 67 12.62 5.38 -4.22
CA LEU A 67 12.59 6.47 -5.20
C LEU A 67 13.97 6.84 -5.73
#